data_AF-K1SJF1-F1
#
_entry.id   AF-K1SJF1-F1
#
_cell.length_a   1.000
_cell.length_b   1.000
_cell.length_c   1.000
_cell.angle_alpha   90.00
_cell.angle_beta   90.00
_cell.angle_gamma   90.00
#
_symmetry.space_group_name_H-M   'P 1'
#
loop_
_entity.id
_entity.type
_entity.pdbx_description
1 polymer ?
#
loop_
_entity_poly.entity_id
_entity_poly.type
_entity_poly.pdbx_seq_one_letter_code
_entity_poly.pdbx_strand_id
1 'polypeptide(L)'
;KGNGHVSDWLDKLQCSVPQLWAEAYAYYRQGMKLYLSPDMENEANEVQMQHSNILVDPIMEDIEMYLEREVPIQYASWMIPTRLAYQKGAYSEPNSTMTSLNMVCARQIIEELPNDLVRRNSSKYTSQYINRLMSMIPNWKRSEQEKVKGLHPAYCDKTGRTKYPWVRVDALSEE
;
A
#
# COMPACT_ATOMS: atom_id res chain seq x y z
N LYS A 1 -3.19 24.37 -10.38
CA LYS A 1 -2.02 25.06 -9.78
C LYS A 1 -2.52 26.41 -9.28
N GLY A 2 -2.44 26.67 -7.97
CA GLY A 2 -2.78 27.99 -7.45
C GLY A 2 -1.76 29.00 -7.96
N ASN A 3 -2.23 30.05 -8.65
CA ASN A 3 -1.37 31.10 -9.19
C ASN A 3 -1.14 32.14 -8.08
N GLY A 4 -0.01 32.05 -7.38
CA GLY A 4 0.42 33.05 -6.40
C GLY A 4 1.54 32.55 -5.50
N HIS A 5 2.48 33.42 -5.12
CA HIS A 5 3.48 33.10 -4.11
C HIS A 5 2.85 33.24 -2.71
N VAL A 6 3.31 32.45 -1.73
CA VAL A 6 2.72 32.44 -0.37
C VAL A 6 2.73 33.85 0.26
N SER A 7 3.78 34.62 -0.01
CA SER A 7 3.91 36.03 0.39
C SER A 7 2.74 36.90 -0.04
N ASP A 8 2.09 36.59 -1.15
CA ASP A 8 1.11 37.49 -1.79
C ASP A 8 -0.24 37.48 -1.05
N TRP A 9 -0.50 36.44 -0.25
CA TRP A 9 -1.77 36.24 0.45
C TRP A 9 -1.61 35.98 1.96
N LEU A 10 -0.41 35.72 2.47
CA LEU A 10 -0.19 35.35 3.86
C LEU A 10 -0.67 36.44 4.83
N ASP A 11 -0.33 37.71 4.59
CA ASP A 11 -0.71 38.81 5.47
C ASP A 11 -2.23 38.99 5.54
N LYS A 12 -2.91 38.89 4.38
CA LYS A 12 -4.37 38.95 4.31
C LYS A 12 -5.01 37.78 5.06
N LEU A 13 -4.45 36.58 4.91
CA LEU A 13 -4.94 35.40 5.63
C LEU A 13 -4.77 35.59 7.15
N GLN A 14 -3.59 36.02 7.61
CA GLN A 14 -3.32 36.26 9.04
C GLN A 14 -4.30 37.25 9.67
N CYS A 15 -4.66 38.32 8.95
CA CYS A 15 -5.69 39.26 9.41
C CYS A 15 -7.08 38.63 9.54
N SER A 16 -7.41 37.62 8.74
CA SER A 16 -8.70 36.91 8.77
C SER A 16 -8.76 35.75 9.77
N VAL A 17 -7.62 35.25 10.25
CA VAL A 17 -7.56 34.10 11.19
C VAL A 17 -8.43 34.30 12.43
N PRO A 18 -8.43 35.46 13.13
CA PRO A 18 -9.28 35.66 14.31
C PRO A 18 -10.77 35.53 13.99
N GLN A 19 -11.20 36.04 12.83
CA GLN A 19 -12.59 35.97 12.40
C GLN A 19 -13.00 34.52 12.09
N LEU A 20 -12.15 33.76 11.38
CA LEU A 20 -12.38 32.34 11.10
C LEU A 20 -12.52 31.52 12.39
N TRP A 21 -11.69 31.80 13.40
CA TRP A 21 -11.81 31.17 14.71
C TRP A 21 -13.09 31.55 15.45
N ALA A 22 -13.50 32.83 15.38
CA ALA A 22 -14.74 33.27 16.01
C ALA A 22 -15.97 32.59 15.39
N GLU A 23 -16.01 32.44 14.06
CA GLU A 23 -17.06 31.73 13.34
C GLU A 23 -17.08 30.24 13.70
N ALA A 24 -15.92 29.56 13.62
CA ALA A 24 -15.80 28.15 14.00
C ALA A 24 -16.25 27.91 15.45
N TYR A 25 -15.86 28.79 16.37
CA TYR A 25 -16.27 28.71 17.77
C TYR A 25 -17.77 28.93 17.96
N ALA A 26 -18.37 29.86 17.23
CA ALA A 26 -19.82 30.09 17.24
C ALA A 26 -20.59 28.85 16.76
N TYR A 27 -20.16 28.21 15.67
CA TYR A 27 -20.77 26.98 15.16
C TYR A 27 -20.61 25.81 16.13
N TYR A 28 -19.43 25.65 16.74
CA TYR A 28 -19.20 24.65 17.77
C TYR A 28 -20.16 24.83 18.97
N ARG A 29 -20.33 26.08 19.44
CA ARG A 29 -21.30 26.40 20.52
C ARG A 29 -22.75 26.12 20.13
N GLN A 30 -23.09 26.14 18.84
CA GLN A 30 -24.40 25.77 18.31
C GLN A 30 -24.57 24.25 18.14
N GLY A 31 -23.57 23.44 18.52
CA GLY A 31 -23.63 21.98 18.48
C GLY A 31 -23.07 21.36 17.21
N MET A 32 -22.39 22.14 16.35
CA MET A 32 -21.70 21.58 15.18
C MET A 32 -20.57 20.64 15.64
N LYS A 33 -20.55 19.43 15.07
CA LYS A 33 -19.50 18.44 15.33
C LYS A 33 -18.19 18.86 14.66
N LEU A 34 -17.08 18.72 15.37
CA LEU A 34 -15.72 19.05 14.90
C LEU A 34 -15.07 17.94 14.06
N TYR A 35 -15.81 16.87 13.80
CA TYR A 35 -15.39 15.73 13.00
C TYR A 35 -16.41 15.51 11.88
N LEU A 36 -15.94 14.97 10.75
CA LEU A 36 -16.81 14.61 9.63
C LEU A 36 -17.77 13.51 10.08
N SER A 37 -19.02 13.56 9.61
CA SER A 37 -19.90 12.39 9.73
C SER A 37 -19.32 11.22 8.92
N PRO A 38 -19.63 9.97 9.27
CA PRO A 38 -19.16 8.82 8.50
C PRO A 38 -19.43 8.94 6.99
N ASP A 39 -20.60 9.47 6.62
CA ASP A 39 -20.98 9.66 5.21
C ASP A 39 -20.11 10.72 4.52
N MET A 40 -19.86 11.87 5.16
CA MET A 40 -18.99 12.91 4.61
C MET A 40 -17.52 12.48 4.58
N GLU A 41 -17.08 11.68 5.54
CA GLU A 41 -15.73 11.10 5.53
C GLU A 41 -15.54 10.13 4.36
N ASN A 42 -16.54 9.30 4.09
CA ASN A 42 -16.54 8.41 2.91
C ASN A 42 -16.49 9.21 1.60
N GLU A 43 -17.32 10.23 1.45
CA GLU A 43 -17.31 11.10 0.26
C GLU A 43 -15.98 11.84 0.11
N ALA A 44 -15.42 12.37 1.19
CA ALA A 44 -14.12 13.03 1.17
C ALA A 44 -12.99 12.07 0.76
N ASN A 45 -13.01 10.83 1.27
CA ASN A 45 -12.07 9.78 0.90
C ASN A 45 -12.21 9.39 -0.58
N GLU A 46 -13.44 9.29 -1.09
CA GLU A 46 -13.72 9.01 -2.50
C GLU A 46 -13.15 10.12 -3.39
N VAL A 47 -13.43 11.39 -3.09
CA VAL A 47 -12.88 12.54 -3.83
C VAL A 47 -11.34 12.54 -3.78
N GLN A 48 -10.75 12.28 -2.61
CA GLN A 48 -9.30 12.19 -2.48
C GLN A 48 -8.71 11.05 -3.33
N MET A 49 -9.41 9.93 -3.43
CA MET A 49 -9.04 8.78 -4.25
C MET A 49 -9.14 9.10 -5.74
N GLN A 50 -10.20 9.79 -6.19
CA GLN A 50 -10.37 10.25 -7.58
C GLN A 50 -9.28 11.25 -8.01
N HIS A 51 -8.82 12.10 -7.10
CA HIS A 51 -7.70 13.02 -7.34
C HIS A 51 -6.32 12.39 -7.12
N SER A 52 -6.26 11.16 -6.61
CA SER A 52 -5.03 10.42 -6.45
C SER A 52 -4.71 9.69 -7.75
N ASN A 53 -3.52 9.92 -8.31
CA ASN A 53 -3.02 9.19 -9.48
C ASN A 53 -2.66 7.72 -9.17
N ILE A 54 -3.24 7.13 -8.12
CA ILE A 54 -2.92 5.79 -7.64
C ILE A 54 -3.36 4.70 -8.62
N LEU A 55 -4.52 4.88 -9.28
CA LEU A 55 -5.03 3.95 -10.28
C LEU A 55 -4.21 3.95 -11.58
N VAL A 56 -3.46 5.02 -11.83
CA VAL A 56 -2.62 5.19 -13.01
C VAL A 56 -1.13 5.13 -12.67
N ASP A 57 -0.78 4.63 -11.47
CA ASP A 57 0.64 4.52 -11.11
C ASP A 57 1.30 3.46 -12.01
N PRO A 58 2.45 3.77 -12.65
CA PRO A 58 3.08 2.87 -13.61
C PRO A 58 3.47 1.50 -13.02
N ILE A 59 3.61 1.36 -11.70
CA ILE A 59 3.96 0.06 -11.09
C ILE A 59 2.75 -0.82 -10.77
N MET A 60 1.52 -0.34 -10.98
CA MET A 60 0.31 -1.09 -10.63
C MET A 60 0.25 -2.42 -11.40
N GLU A 61 0.44 -2.35 -12.71
CA GLU A 61 0.50 -3.54 -13.59
C GLU A 61 1.65 -4.48 -13.21
N ASP A 62 2.82 -3.93 -12.87
CA ASP A 62 3.96 -4.74 -12.43
C ASP A 62 3.68 -5.51 -11.14
N ILE A 63 2.94 -4.91 -10.19
CA ILE A 63 2.52 -5.59 -8.95
C ILE A 63 1.52 -6.68 -9.28
N GLU A 64 0.50 -6.41 -10.11
CA GLU A 64 -0.48 -7.42 -10.52
C GLU A 64 0.20 -8.62 -11.19
N MET A 65 1.10 -8.37 -12.14
CA MET A 65 1.90 -9.41 -12.80
C MET A 65 2.75 -10.21 -11.80
N TYR A 66 3.36 -9.55 -10.81
CA TYR A 66 4.13 -10.22 -9.77
C TYR A 66 3.26 -11.14 -8.90
N LEU A 67 2.05 -10.71 -8.55
CA LEU A 67 1.14 -11.48 -7.68
C LEU A 67 0.51 -12.67 -8.40
N GLU A 68 0.22 -12.54 -9.70
CA GLU A 68 -0.34 -13.62 -10.52
C GLU A 68 0.71 -14.59 -11.06
N ARG A 69 2.00 -14.25 -10.95
CA ARG A 69 3.06 -15.16 -11.35
C ARG A 69 3.10 -16.38 -10.42
N GLU A 70 2.92 -17.55 -11.02
CA GLU A 70 3.14 -18.81 -10.32
C GLU A 70 4.61 -18.96 -9.92
N VAL A 71 4.82 -19.59 -8.76
CA VAL A 71 6.13 -19.88 -8.21
C VAL A 71 6.23 -21.37 -7.85
N PRO A 72 7.42 -21.97 -7.86
CA PRO A 72 7.59 -23.33 -7.34
C PRO A 72 7.16 -23.43 -5.87
N ILE A 73 6.67 -24.58 -5.41
CA ILE A 73 6.33 -24.79 -3.98
C ILE A 73 7.54 -24.47 -3.06
N GLN A 74 8.76 -24.76 -3.52
CA GLN A 74 10.02 -24.51 -2.81
C GLN A 74 10.39 -23.02 -2.76
N TYR A 75 9.67 -22.14 -3.47
CA TYR A 75 9.95 -20.71 -3.49
C TYR A 75 10.02 -20.10 -2.08
N ALA A 76 9.19 -20.58 -1.15
CA ALA A 76 9.17 -20.14 0.24
C ALA A 76 10.43 -20.51 1.04
N SER A 77 11.19 -21.53 0.62
CA SER A 77 12.45 -21.96 1.27
C SER A 77 13.70 -21.41 0.60
N TRP A 78 13.57 -20.80 -0.59
CA TRP A 78 14.70 -20.21 -1.30
C TRP A 78 15.25 -18.98 -0.61
N MET A 79 16.57 -18.83 -0.66
CA MET A 79 17.24 -17.61 -0.24
C MET A 79 16.83 -16.43 -1.11
N ILE A 80 16.90 -15.21 -0.55
CA ILE A 80 16.53 -13.97 -1.24
C ILE A 80 17.21 -13.83 -2.62
N PRO A 81 18.54 -14.06 -2.79
CA PRO A 81 19.17 -13.92 -4.10
C PRO A 81 18.56 -14.82 -5.18
N THR A 82 18.17 -16.06 -4.83
CA THR A 82 17.54 -17.01 -5.76
C THR A 82 16.14 -16.56 -6.14
N ARG A 83 15.38 -16.04 -5.18
CA ARG A 83 14.04 -15.47 -5.42
C ARG A 83 14.11 -14.28 -6.37
N LEU A 84 15.07 -13.37 -6.15
CA LEU A 84 15.31 -12.23 -7.04
C LEU A 84 15.73 -12.67 -8.45
N ALA A 85 16.59 -13.67 -8.56
CA ALA A 85 17.00 -14.23 -9.86
C ALA A 85 15.81 -14.85 -10.61
N TYR A 86 14.93 -15.57 -9.90
CA TYR A 86 13.71 -16.13 -10.48
C TYR A 86 12.77 -15.05 -11.00
N GLN A 87 12.53 -14.00 -10.22
CA GLN A 87 11.66 -12.90 -10.64
C GLN A 87 12.20 -12.17 -11.89
N LYS A 88 13.53 -12.07 -12.01
CA LYS A 88 14.20 -11.53 -13.21
C LYS A 88 14.29 -12.52 -14.38
N GLY A 89 13.82 -13.75 -14.22
CA GLY A 89 13.92 -14.82 -15.24
C GLY A 89 15.34 -15.37 -15.42
N ALA A 90 16.28 -15.01 -14.55
CA ALA A 90 17.67 -15.50 -14.56
C ALA A 90 17.83 -16.86 -13.86
N TYR A 91 16.76 -17.37 -13.25
CA TYR A 91 16.70 -18.68 -12.61
C TYR A 91 15.35 -19.35 -12.90
N SER A 92 15.38 -20.65 -13.15
CA SER A 92 14.20 -21.50 -13.30
C SER A 92 14.48 -22.85 -12.67
N GLU A 93 13.55 -23.36 -11.88
CA GLU A 93 13.64 -24.69 -11.27
C GLU A 93 12.92 -25.71 -12.17
N PRO A 94 13.65 -26.66 -12.79
CA PRO A 94 13.02 -27.67 -13.64
C PRO A 94 12.20 -28.67 -12.80
N ASN A 95 11.13 -29.23 -13.39
CA ASN A 95 10.32 -30.31 -12.81
C ASN A 95 9.69 -29.99 -11.43
N SER A 96 9.40 -28.72 -11.17
CA SER A 96 8.73 -28.31 -9.93
C SER A 96 7.23 -28.18 -10.11
N THR A 97 6.48 -28.53 -9.07
CA THR A 97 5.05 -28.20 -8.97
C THR A 97 4.91 -26.70 -8.72
N MET A 98 4.12 -26.03 -9.56
CA MET A 98 3.85 -24.60 -9.45
C MET A 98 2.70 -24.34 -8.49
N THR A 99 2.73 -23.20 -7.82
CA THR A 99 1.68 -22.71 -6.92
C THR A 99 1.61 -21.19 -6.99
N SER A 100 0.45 -20.63 -6.65
CA SER A 100 0.27 -19.18 -6.60
C SER A 100 0.87 -18.58 -5.34
N LEU A 101 1.27 -17.31 -5.41
CA LEU A 101 1.60 -16.56 -4.20
C LEU A 101 0.32 -16.34 -3.38
N ASN A 102 0.31 -16.90 -2.17
CA ASN A 102 -0.83 -16.82 -1.26
C ASN A 102 -0.66 -15.74 -0.18
N MET A 103 0.57 -15.28 0.05
CA MET A 103 0.88 -14.28 1.07
C MET A 103 2.08 -13.42 0.67
N VAL A 104 1.96 -12.11 0.84
CA VAL A 104 3.02 -11.14 0.56
C VAL A 104 3.02 -10.00 1.59
N CYS A 105 4.14 -9.32 1.74
CA CYS A 105 4.21 -8.07 2.48
C CYS A 105 4.77 -6.95 1.61
N ALA A 106 4.52 -5.69 1.99
CA ALA A 106 5.01 -4.54 1.23
C ALA A 106 6.54 -4.58 1.00
N ARG A 107 7.31 -5.06 1.99
CA ARG A 107 8.76 -5.20 1.86
C ARG A 107 9.15 -6.22 0.80
N GLN A 108 8.48 -7.37 0.77
CA GLN A 108 8.70 -8.39 -0.25
C GLN A 108 8.42 -7.84 -1.66
N ILE A 109 7.32 -7.11 -1.84
CA ILE A 109 6.99 -6.48 -3.14
C ILE A 109 8.08 -5.49 -3.55
N ILE A 110 8.53 -4.62 -2.63
CA ILE A 110 9.59 -3.64 -2.89
C ILE A 110 10.90 -4.33 -3.32
N GLU A 111 11.27 -5.42 -2.65
CA GLU A 111 12.53 -6.10 -2.90
C GLU A 111 12.47 -7.02 -4.13
N GLU A 112 11.34 -7.70 -4.38
CA GLU A 112 11.23 -8.76 -5.39
C GLU A 112 10.64 -8.34 -6.72
N LEU A 113 10.02 -7.14 -6.82
CA LEU A 113 9.55 -6.65 -8.11
C LEU A 113 10.67 -6.70 -9.16
N PRO A 114 10.42 -7.25 -10.36
CA PRO A 114 11.44 -7.37 -11.40
C PRO A 114 12.03 -6.02 -11.80
N ASN A 115 11.19 -4.98 -11.84
CA ASN A 115 11.62 -3.62 -12.11
C ASN A 115 12.43 -3.04 -10.92
N ASP A 116 13.38 -2.16 -11.22
CA ASP A 116 14.10 -1.39 -10.20
C ASP A 116 13.44 -0.03 -9.89
N LEU A 117 12.29 0.28 -10.49
CA LEU A 117 11.62 1.58 -10.33
C LEU A 117 11.26 1.84 -8.86
N VAL A 118 10.77 0.82 -8.17
CA VAL A 118 10.41 0.89 -6.76
C VAL A 118 11.64 1.11 -5.89
N ARG A 119 12.71 0.33 -6.11
CA ARG A 119 13.96 0.42 -5.34
C ARG A 119 14.70 1.74 -5.57
N ARG A 120 14.69 2.28 -6.80
CA ARG A 120 15.31 3.57 -7.14
C ARG A 120 14.54 4.78 -6.61
N ASN A 121 13.23 4.64 -6.37
CA ASN A 121 12.36 5.72 -5.91
C ASN A 121 11.76 5.40 -4.53
N SER A 122 12.62 5.00 -3.58
CA SER A 122 12.23 4.58 -2.23
C SER A 122 11.50 5.65 -1.42
N SER A 123 11.68 6.94 -1.74
CA SER A 123 10.94 8.05 -1.14
C SER A 123 9.47 8.11 -1.59
N LYS A 124 9.19 7.75 -2.84
CA LYS A 124 7.83 7.67 -3.40
C LYS A 124 7.17 6.35 -2.98
N TYR A 125 7.83 5.24 -3.27
CA TYR A 125 7.29 3.90 -3.07
C TYR A 125 7.61 3.35 -1.68
N THR A 126 7.13 4.05 -0.67
CA THR A 126 7.20 3.60 0.72
C THR A 126 6.31 2.38 0.95
N SER A 127 6.55 1.61 2.02
CA SER A 127 5.67 0.49 2.38
C SER A 127 4.20 0.90 2.57
N GLN A 128 3.95 2.12 3.05
CA GLN A 128 2.59 2.66 3.18
C GLN A 128 1.94 2.87 1.82
N TYR A 129 2.70 3.40 0.85
CA TYR A 129 2.21 3.61 -0.50
C TYR A 129 1.96 2.29 -1.23
N ILE A 130 2.87 1.31 -1.11
CA ILE A 130 2.67 -0.04 -1.64
C ILE A 130 1.42 -0.69 -1.03
N ASN A 131 1.18 -0.54 0.27
CA ASN A 131 -0.06 -1.03 0.89
C ASN A 131 -1.32 -0.34 0.34
N ARG A 132 -1.25 0.95 -0.02
CA ARG A 132 -2.37 1.64 -0.69
C ARG A 132 -2.57 1.14 -2.12
N LEU A 133 -1.52 0.79 -2.86
CA LEU A 133 -1.66 0.17 -4.17
C LEU A 133 -2.30 -1.22 -4.05
N MET A 134 -1.81 -2.03 -3.11
CA MET A 134 -2.35 -3.36 -2.83
C MET A 134 -3.85 -3.35 -2.47
N SER A 135 -4.36 -2.31 -1.81
CA SER A 135 -5.80 -2.21 -1.53
C SER A 135 -6.68 -2.05 -2.77
N MET A 136 -6.09 -1.70 -3.91
CA MET A 136 -6.77 -1.58 -5.19
C MET A 136 -6.79 -2.90 -5.97
N ILE A 137 -5.94 -3.87 -5.59
CA ILE A 137 -5.78 -5.13 -6.30
C ILE A 137 -6.90 -6.10 -5.87
N PRO A 138 -7.69 -6.64 -6.82
CA PRO A 138 -8.75 -7.59 -6.50
C PRO A 138 -8.16 -8.91 -5.94
N ASN A 139 -8.98 -9.67 -5.22
CA ASN A 139 -8.62 -10.99 -4.67
C ASN A 139 -7.46 -10.99 -3.64
N TRP A 140 -7.02 -9.82 -3.17
CA TRP A 140 -6.06 -9.69 -2.09
C TRP A 140 -6.69 -8.92 -0.92
N LYS A 141 -6.55 -9.47 0.29
CA LYS A 141 -7.02 -8.82 1.51
C LYS A 141 -5.88 -8.64 2.49
N ARG A 142 -5.89 -7.50 3.17
CA ARG A 142 -4.97 -7.26 4.28
C ARG A 142 -5.42 -8.09 5.47
N SER A 143 -4.50 -8.84 6.05
CA SER A 143 -4.80 -9.69 7.20
C SER A 143 -5.28 -8.85 8.39
N GLU A 144 -6.34 -9.31 9.06
CA GLU A 144 -6.81 -8.73 10.32
C GLU A 144 -5.90 -9.11 11.49
N GLN A 145 -5.24 -10.27 11.39
CA GLN A 145 -4.29 -10.73 12.40
C GLN A 145 -3.03 -9.86 12.36
N GLU A 146 -2.65 -9.32 13.52
CA GLU A 146 -1.46 -8.47 13.58
C GLU A 146 -0.20 -9.22 13.15
N LYS A 147 -0.04 -10.49 13.51
CA LYS A 147 1.17 -11.28 13.24
C LYS A 147 0.84 -12.65 12.67
N VAL A 148 1.17 -12.87 11.41
CA VAL A 148 0.88 -14.12 10.68
C VAL A 148 2.18 -14.85 10.33
N LYS A 149 2.17 -16.19 10.38
CA LYS A 149 3.28 -17.05 9.95
C LYS A 149 3.13 -17.42 8.47
N GLY A 150 4.21 -17.91 7.84
CA GLY A 150 4.15 -18.47 6.48
C GLY A 150 4.89 -17.66 5.42
N LEU A 151 5.33 -16.44 5.74
CA LEU A 151 6.22 -15.68 4.88
C LEU A 151 7.68 -16.10 5.06
N HIS A 152 8.51 -15.86 4.03
CA HIS A 152 9.93 -16.16 4.08
C HIS A 152 10.61 -15.42 5.26
N PRO A 153 11.50 -16.08 6.04
CA PRO A 153 12.07 -15.51 7.27
C PRO A 153 12.71 -14.13 7.14
N ALA A 154 13.29 -13.80 5.97
CA ALA A 154 13.88 -12.48 5.74
C ALA A 154 12.87 -11.31 5.77
N TYR A 155 11.58 -11.60 5.57
CA TYR A 155 10.50 -10.63 5.61
C TYR A 155 9.71 -10.66 6.93
N CYS A 156 10.07 -11.55 7.84
CA CYS A 156 9.47 -11.70 9.15
C CYS A 156 10.23 -10.89 10.21
N ASP A 157 9.56 -10.65 11.34
CA ASP A 157 10.21 -10.16 12.55
C ASP A 157 11.05 -11.26 13.22
N LYS A 158 11.69 -10.92 14.36
CA LYS A 158 12.48 -11.88 15.17
C LYS A 158 11.68 -13.10 15.65
N THR A 159 10.35 -13.04 15.62
CA THR A 159 9.45 -14.13 16.01
C THR A 159 9.05 -15.02 14.83
N GLY A 160 9.58 -14.75 13.63
CA GLY A 160 9.22 -15.47 12.40
C GLY A 160 7.82 -15.15 11.91
N ARG A 161 7.25 -14.01 12.33
CA ARG A 161 5.90 -13.57 11.92
C ARG A 161 5.97 -12.25 11.16
N THR A 162 5.07 -12.07 10.20
CA THR A 162 4.94 -10.82 9.43
C THR A 162 3.78 -9.99 9.96
N LYS A 163 3.98 -8.68 10.06
CA LYS A 163 2.96 -7.75 10.55
C LYS A 163 1.96 -7.37 9.45
N TYR A 164 0.68 -7.66 9.64
CA TYR A 164 -0.42 -7.35 8.71
C TYR A 164 -0.09 -7.64 7.22
N PRO A 165 0.27 -8.89 6.84
CA PRO A 165 0.54 -9.23 5.45
C PRO A 165 -0.73 -9.18 4.60
N TRP A 166 -0.56 -9.15 3.29
CA TRP A 166 -1.62 -9.37 2.31
C TRP A 166 -1.74 -10.86 2.04
N VAL A 167 -2.97 -11.36 2.01
CA VAL A 167 -3.31 -12.77 1.78
C VAL A 167 -4.28 -12.84 0.61
N ARG A 168 -4.07 -13.83 -0.28
CA ARG A 168 -4.96 -14.10 -1.41
C ARG A 168 -6.29 -14.66 -0.88
N VAL A 169 -7.42 -14.16 -1.37
CA VAL A 169 -8.76 -14.50 -0.85
C VAL A 169 -9.10 -15.98 -1.08
N ASP A 170 -8.69 -16.56 -2.21
CA ASP A 170 -8.96 -17.96 -2.55
C ASP A 170 -8.16 -18.95 -1.69
N ALA A 171 -7.11 -18.49 -1.00
CA ALA A 171 -6.35 -19.32 -0.06
C ALA A 171 -7.08 -19.55 1.27
N LEU A 172 -8.18 -18.83 1.53
CA LEU A 172 -8.98 -18.97 2.75
C LEU A 172 -10.11 -20.00 2.62
N SER A 173 -10.33 -20.59 1.44
CA SER A 173 -11.36 -21.61 1.20
C SER A 173 -10.90 -23.06 1.39
N GLU A 174 -9.64 -23.28 1.77
CA GLU A 174 -9.09 -24.63 2.03
C GLU A 174 -8.76 -24.89 3.52
N GLU A 175 -9.45 -24.22 4.45
CA GLU A 175 -9.48 -24.61 5.88
C GLU A 175 -10.81 -25.26 6.29
#